data_AF-A0A539DWD8-F1
#
_entry.id   AF-A0A539DWD8-F1
#
_cell.length_a   1.000
_cell.length_b   1.000
_cell.length_c   1.000
_cell.angle_alpha   90.00
_cell.angle_beta   90.00
_cell.angle_gamma   90.00
#
_symmetry.space_group_name_H-M   'P 1'
#
loop_
_entity.id
_entity.type
_entity.pdbx_description
1 polymer ?
#
loop_
_entity_poly.entity_id
_entity_poly.type
_entity_poly.pdbx_seq_one_letter_code
_entity_poly.pdbx_strand_id
1 'polypeptide(L)'
;MSGVKSLKLYNQNGQLDPSKPFLPFGPLPSSNAYLIFGCYEIAKKNLVELNLQLEWAELPTAEGGFADHYLGYGGGVNNDSFKADFAVLVDGDWKPRDSRERQRQTLFESERGRGRVAASIRLPVPLSRYAKIGESALTEEAFDYNLVTRAGFFRLALVEPASAFGHHEYATLLTEVLSANAKLKKAKSTPNPPYTPTLNHLSLHYRARSTLCVARERATQRSEEGRFYHLHPFGIEPIGVSTHAKPSFLLPQYGYEGN
;
A
#
# COMPACT_ATOMS: atom_id res chain seq x y z
N MET A 1 -9.46 -5.21 11.74
CA MET A 1 -8.32 -6.14 11.93
C MET A 1 -7.03 -5.35 11.80
N SER A 2 -6.00 -5.67 12.58
CA SER A 2 -4.70 -4.97 12.57
C SER A 2 -3.59 -5.93 12.14
N GLY A 3 -2.95 -5.66 11.00
CA GLY A 3 -1.78 -6.37 10.48
C GLY A 3 -2.13 -7.63 9.68
N VAL A 4 -2.17 -7.50 8.35
CA VAL A 4 -2.38 -8.66 7.45
C VAL A 4 -1.03 -9.35 7.17
N LYS A 5 -0.99 -10.68 7.29
CA LYS A 5 0.28 -11.46 7.32
C LYS A 5 0.77 -11.98 5.96
N SER A 6 0.00 -11.86 4.88
CA SER A 6 0.36 -12.36 3.55
C SER A 6 0.48 -11.22 2.52
N LEU A 7 1.53 -10.41 2.65
CA LEU A 7 1.82 -9.31 1.72
C LEU A 7 2.68 -9.78 0.56
N LYS A 8 2.28 -9.42 -0.66
CA LYS A 8 3.07 -9.58 -1.88
C LYS A 8 3.59 -8.20 -2.28
N LEU A 9 4.92 -8.05 -2.32
CA LEU A 9 5.59 -6.79 -2.59
C LEU A 9 6.48 -6.92 -3.83
N TYR A 10 6.50 -5.90 -4.68
CA TYR A 10 7.37 -5.83 -5.86
C TYR A 10 7.86 -4.41 -6.06
N ASN A 11 9.00 -4.27 -6.69
CA ASN A 11 9.45 -3.01 -7.28
C ASN A 11 9.94 -3.26 -8.71
N GLN A 12 10.62 -2.30 -9.32
CA GLN A 12 11.19 -2.48 -10.66
C GLN A 12 12.26 -3.58 -10.77
N ASN A 13 12.82 -4.05 -9.64
CA ASN A 13 13.82 -5.10 -9.59
C ASN A 13 13.22 -6.51 -9.38
N GLY A 14 11.91 -6.61 -9.13
CA GLY A 14 11.20 -7.87 -8.94
C GLY A 14 10.51 -7.96 -7.58
N GLN A 15 10.27 -9.19 -7.12
CA GLN A 15 9.59 -9.47 -5.86
C GLN A 15 10.49 -9.14 -4.66
N LEU A 16 9.89 -8.54 -3.64
CA LEU A 16 10.54 -8.16 -2.38
C LEU A 16 10.11 -9.11 -1.27
N ASP A 17 11.01 -9.32 -0.32
CA ASP A 17 10.79 -10.13 0.87
C ASP A 17 10.51 -9.20 2.07
N PRO A 18 9.26 -9.09 2.54
CA PRO A 18 8.89 -8.22 3.66
C PRO A 18 9.34 -8.75 5.03
N SER A 19 9.98 -9.93 5.11
CA SER A 19 10.43 -10.51 6.39
C SER A 19 11.73 -9.87 6.94
N LYS A 20 12.38 -9.03 6.13
CA LYS A 20 13.63 -8.33 6.43
C LYS A 20 13.58 -6.91 5.87
N PRO A 21 14.49 -6.02 6.30
CA PRO A 21 14.58 -4.70 5.70
C PRO A 21 14.79 -4.77 4.18
N PHE A 22 14.09 -3.92 3.44
CA PHE A 22 14.08 -3.93 1.98
C PHE A 22 14.02 -2.52 1.37
N LEU A 23 14.39 -2.42 0.09
CA LEU A 23 14.46 -1.17 -0.66
C LEU A 23 13.20 -1.01 -1.53
N PRO A 24 12.13 -0.35 -1.07
CA PRO A 24 10.86 -0.26 -1.82
C PRO A 24 11.01 0.35 -3.21
N PHE A 25 11.98 1.25 -3.39
CA PHE A 25 12.22 1.95 -4.66
C PHE A 25 13.55 1.53 -5.30
N GLY A 26 14.12 0.40 -4.90
CA GLY A 26 15.39 -0.12 -5.40
C GLY A 26 16.61 0.62 -4.84
N PRO A 27 17.83 0.18 -5.21
CA PRO A 27 19.08 0.70 -4.65
C PRO A 27 19.48 2.08 -5.17
N LEU A 28 18.98 2.47 -6.35
CA LEU A 28 19.20 3.79 -6.95
C LEU A 28 17.84 4.36 -7.39
N PRO A 29 17.03 4.86 -6.43
CA PRO A 29 15.71 5.39 -6.73
C PRO A 29 15.80 6.54 -7.74
N SER A 30 14.92 6.50 -8.73
CA SER A 30 14.70 7.55 -9.71
C SER A 30 13.24 8.00 -9.67
N SER A 31 12.93 9.11 -10.36
CA SER A 31 11.54 9.50 -10.56
C SER A 31 10.75 8.36 -11.21
N ASN A 32 9.55 8.11 -10.71
CA ASN A 32 8.67 6.97 -11.04
C ASN A 32 9.13 5.58 -10.59
N ALA A 33 10.23 5.45 -9.84
CA ALA A 33 10.51 4.20 -9.13
C ALA A 33 9.32 3.88 -8.20
N TYR A 34 8.97 2.60 -8.10
CA TYR A 34 7.68 2.21 -7.54
C TYR A 34 7.76 1.03 -6.59
N LEU A 35 6.86 1.04 -5.63
CA LEU A 35 6.49 -0.11 -4.81
C LEU A 35 5.10 -0.56 -5.21
N ILE A 36 4.97 -1.82 -5.61
CA ILE A 36 3.69 -2.50 -5.77
C ILE A 36 3.47 -3.36 -4.54
N PHE A 37 2.26 -3.32 -4.00
CA PHE A 37 1.87 -4.12 -2.86
C PHE A 37 0.46 -4.67 -3.06
N GLY A 38 0.25 -5.90 -2.64
CA GLY A 38 -1.04 -6.56 -2.71
C GLY A 38 -1.21 -7.51 -1.54
N CYS A 39 -2.46 -7.79 -1.21
CA CYS A 39 -2.80 -8.83 -0.26
C CYS A 39 -4.04 -9.55 -0.74
N TYR A 40 -3.97 -10.88 -0.78
CA TYR A 40 -5.06 -11.75 -1.19
C TYR A 40 -6.35 -11.48 -0.41
N GLU A 41 -6.26 -11.31 0.91
CA GLU A 41 -7.42 -11.03 1.77
C GLU A 41 -8.08 -9.71 1.38
N ILE A 42 -7.30 -8.63 1.27
CA ILE A 42 -7.78 -7.29 0.92
C ILE A 42 -8.37 -7.27 -0.49
N ALA A 43 -7.77 -8.02 -1.41
CA ALA A 43 -8.25 -8.15 -2.78
C ALA A 43 -9.64 -8.79 -2.89
N LYS A 44 -10.10 -9.53 -1.88
CA LYS A 44 -11.43 -10.18 -1.87
C LYS A 44 -12.48 -9.42 -1.07
N LYS A 45 -12.15 -8.24 -0.56
CA LYS A 45 -13.01 -7.49 0.36
C LYS A 45 -13.47 -6.18 -0.26
N ASN A 46 -14.73 -5.83 0.00
CA ASN A 46 -15.28 -4.52 -0.31
C ASN A 46 -14.70 -3.50 0.68
N LEU A 47 -13.58 -2.87 0.31
CA LEU A 47 -12.85 -1.94 1.17
C LEU A 47 -13.61 -0.61 1.32
N VAL A 48 -13.65 -0.14 2.56
CA VAL A 48 -14.16 1.19 2.96
C VAL A 48 -12.99 2.12 3.29
N GLU A 49 -11.96 1.60 3.95
CA GLU A 49 -10.73 2.32 4.30
C GLU A 49 -9.53 1.39 4.13
N LEU A 50 -8.41 1.92 3.64
CA LEU A 50 -7.13 1.23 3.55
C LEU A 50 -6.02 2.22 3.90
N ASN A 51 -5.13 1.82 4.80
CA ASN A 51 -3.98 2.59 5.21
C ASN A 51 -2.73 1.72 5.08
N LEU A 52 -1.71 2.28 4.45
CA LEU A 52 -0.38 1.72 4.37
C LEU A 52 0.46 2.31 5.50
N GLN A 53 0.91 1.48 6.42
CA GLN A 53 1.84 1.88 7.47
C GLN A 53 3.25 1.54 7.02
N LEU A 54 4.13 2.55 7.00
CA LEU A 54 5.53 2.42 6.66
C LEU A 54 6.38 2.67 7.91
N GLU A 55 7.44 1.89 8.06
CA GLU A 55 8.49 2.09 9.06
C GLU A 55 9.84 2.17 8.37
N TRP A 56 10.37 3.38 8.27
CA TRP A 56 11.63 3.70 7.61
C TRP A 56 12.82 3.40 8.50
N ALA A 57 13.88 2.91 7.88
CA ALA A 57 15.18 2.67 8.48
C ALA A 57 16.20 3.70 8.00
N GLU A 58 17.34 3.78 8.71
CA GLU A 58 18.53 4.54 8.28
C GLU A 58 18.25 6.04 8.01
N LEU A 59 17.26 6.60 8.71
CA LEU A 59 16.89 8.00 8.57
C LEU A 59 18.01 8.94 9.07
N PRO A 60 18.10 10.16 8.52
CA PRO A 60 19.00 11.18 9.05
C PRO A 60 18.77 11.45 10.54
N THR A 61 19.84 11.45 11.32
CA THR A 61 19.78 11.59 12.79
C THR A 61 19.91 13.04 13.27
N ALA A 62 20.24 13.98 12.37
CA ALA A 62 20.34 15.40 12.68
C ALA A 62 18.96 16.01 13.00
N GLU A 63 18.95 17.06 13.84
CA GLU A 63 17.70 17.70 14.30
C GLU A 63 16.87 18.31 13.16
N GLY A 64 17.47 18.76 12.06
CA GLY A 64 16.75 19.25 10.87
C GLY A 64 16.38 18.16 9.87
N GLY A 65 16.62 16.88 10.17
CA GLY A 65 16.21 15.76 9.34
C GLY A 65 16.77 15.84 7.92
N PHE A 66 15.90 15.72 6.92
CA PHE A 66 16.29 15.80 5.51
C PHE A 66 16.76 17.20 5.09
N ALA A 67 16.33 18.27 5.77
CA ALA A 67 16.80 19.62 5.44
C ALA A 67 18.31 19.78 5.70
N ASP A 68 18.78 19.28 6.83
CA ASP A 68 20.21 19.27 7.16
C ASP A 68 20.96 18.27 6.27
N HIS A 69 20.39 17.08 6.06
CA HIS A 69 21.02 16.02 5.29
C HIS A 69 21.28 16.42 3.83
N TYR A 70 20.31 17.10 3.21
CA TYR A 70 20.36 17.50 1.80
C TYR A 70 20.82 18.96 1.58
N LEU A 71 21.32 19.66 2.61
CA LEU A 71 21.78 21.05 2.50
C LEU A 71 22.77 21.26 1.34
N GLY A 72 23.66 20.30 1.10
CA GLY A 72 24.68 20.35 0.04
C GLY A 72 24.17 20.05 -1.38
N TYR A 73 22.92 19.62 -1.55
CA TYR A 73 22.33 19.30 -2.85
C TYR A 73 21.64 20.51 -3.50
N GLY A 74 21.41 21.58 -2.73
CA GLY A 74 20.53 22.66 -3.16
C GLY A 74 19.07 22.23 -3.22
N GLY A 75 18.22 23.08 -3.80
CA GLY A 75 16.81 22.74 -4.04
C GLY A 75 15.87 22.76 -2.81
N GLY A 76 16.40 22.98 -1.60
CA GLY A 76 15.58 23.16 -0.39
C GLY A 76 14.81 21.90 0.03
N VAL A 77 15.36 20.72 -0.25
CA VAL A 77 14.78 19.43 0.16
C VAL A 77 14.62 19.37 1.67
N ASN A 78 13.47 18.91 2.13
CA ASN A 78 13.11 18.75 3.54
C ASN A 78 12.24 17.49 3.72
N ASN A 79 11.73 17.27 4.94
CA ASN A 79 10.95 16.07 5.26
C ASN A 79 9.69 15.91 4.40
N ASP A 80 9.09 17.03 3.96
CA ASP A 80 7.86 17.04 3.17
C ASP A 80 8.09 16.98 1.65
N SER A 81 9.36 16.93 1.23
CA SER A 81 9.73 17.02 -0.19
C SER A 81 9.52 15.72 -0.96
N PHE A 82 9.62 14.57 -0.28
CA PHE A 82 9.50 13.25 -0.92
C PHE A 82 8.04 12.84 -0.99
N LYS A 83 7.54 12.69 -2.21
CA LYS A 83 6.14 12.38 -2.44
C LYS A 83 5.96 11.28 -3.47
N ALA A 84 4.91 10.53 -3.28
CA ALA A 84 4.52 9.46 -4.17
C ALA A 84 3.02 9.50 -4.48
N ASP A 85 2.69 9.00 -5.66
CA ASP A 85 1.32 8.87 -6.13
C ASP A 85 0.83 7.44 -5.96
N PHE A 86 -0.40 7.29 -5.47
CA PHE A 86 -1.07 6.01 -5.44
C PHE A 86 -1.79 5.69 -6.75
N ALA A 87 -1.77 4.42 -7.13
CA ALA A 87 -2.64 3.84 -8.14
C ALA A 87 -3.14 2.45 -7.71
N VAL A 88 -4.30 2.06 -8.22
CA VAL A 88 -4.92 0.74 -8.00
C VAL A 88 -4.98 0.00 -9.33
N LEU A 89 -4.63 -1.28 -9.33
CA LEU A 89 -4.75 -2.14 -10.50
C LEU A 89 -6.21 -2.60 -10.63
N VAL A 90 -6.88 -2.22 -11.73
CA VAL A 90 -8.24 -2.62 -12.05
C VAL A 90 -8.33 -2.98 -13.53
N ASP A 91 -8.88 -4.15 -13.81
CA ASP A 91 -8.97 -4.76 -15.13
C ASP A 91 -7.66 -4.73 -15.92
N GLY A 92 -6.52 -4.83 -15.23
CA GLY A 92 -5.16 -4.82 -15.82
C GLY A 92 -4.56 -3.42 -15.99
N ASP A 93 -5.27 -2.37 -15.59
CA ASP A 93 -4.83 -0.99 -15.72
C ASP A 93 -4.62 -0.32 -14.36
N TRP A 94 -3.55 0.48 -14.26
CA TRP A 94 -3.33 1.35 -13.12
C TRP A 94 -4.24 2.58 -13.17
N LYS A 95 -5.11 2.72 -12.16
CA LYS A 95 -6.08 3.81 -12.02
C LYS A 95 -5.76 4.68 -10.79
N PRO A 96 -5.95 6.01 -10.86
CA PRO A 96 -6.33 6.75 -12.05
C PRO A 96 -5.19 6.80 -13.07
N ARG A 97 -5.58 6.74 -14.36
CA ARG A 97 -4.61 6.77 -15.47
C ARG A 97 -3.99 8.15 -15.60
N ASP A 98 -4.81 9.20 -15.47
CA ASP A 98 -4.35 10.59 -15.41
C ASP A 98 -3.56 10.83 -14.11
N SER A 99 -2.33 11.32 -14.23
CA SER A 99 -1.49 11.67 -13.08
C SER A 99 -2.05 12.84 -12.28
N ARG A 100 -2.85 13.73 -12.88
CA ARG A 100 -3.47 14.87 -12.20
C ARG A 100 -4.56 14.46 -11.22
N GLU A 101 -5.16 13.30 -11.45
CA GLU A 101 -6.17 12.71 -10.56
C GLU A 101 -5.54 11.84 -9.46
N ARG A 102 -4.24 11.55 -9.54
CA ARG A 102 -3.57 10.76 -8.51
C ARG A 102 -3.43 11.59 -7.25
N GLN A 103 -3.86 11.00 -6.14
CA GLN A 103 -3.66 11.62 -4.85
C GLN A 103 -2.20 11.45 -4.44
N ARG A 104 -1.52 12.59 -4.34
CA ARG A 104 -0.14 12.68 -3.89
C ARG A 104 -0.05 12.58 -2.38
N GLN A 105 0.90 11.80 -1.90
CA GLN A 105 1.14 11.56 -0.48
C GLN A 105 2.61 11.82 -0.16
N THR A 106 2.86 12.46 0.98
CA THR A 106 4.21 12.64 1.51
C THR A 106 4.69 11.31 2.10
N LEU A 107 5.95 10.95 1.85
CA LEU A 107 6.53 9.68 2.32
C LEU A 107 7.16 9.76 3.70
N PHE A 108 7.44 10.97 4.19
CA PHE A 108 8.01 11.20 5.52
C PHE A 108 7.27 12.35 6.18
N GLU A 109 7.37 12.42 7.50
CA GLU A 109 6.86 13.53 8.28
C GLU A 109 7.87 13.88 9.37
N SER A 110 7.73 15.06 9.96
CA SER A 110 8.57 15.47 11.08
C SER A 110 8.01 14.94 12.41
N GLU A 111 8.88 14.56 13.33
CA GLU A 111 8.48 14.29 14.72
C GLU A 111 7.85 15.55 15.35
N ARG A 112 6.84 15.37 16.21
CA ARG A 112 6.13 16.51 16.82
C ARG A 112 7.09 17.41 17.60
N GLY A 113 7.18 18.67 17.19
CA GLY A 113 7.99 19.70 17.87
C GLY A 113 9.49 19.64 17.56
N ARG A 114 9.93 18.84 16.59
CA ARG A 114 11.33 18.76 16.12
C ARG A 114 11.38 18.73 14.59
N GLY A 115 12.56 18.97 14.01
CA GLY A 115 12.79 18.81 12.56
C GLY A 115 13.22 17.39 12.17
N ARG A 116 13.37 16.48 13.13
CA ARG A 116 13.76 15.08 12.89
C ARG A 116 12.70 14.36 12.08
N VAL A 117 13.15 13.43 11.24
CA VAL A 117 12.25 12.60 10.45
C VAL A 117 11.62 11.53 11.34
N ALA A 118 10.30 11.43 11.33
CA ALA A 118 9.58 10.37 12.02
C ALA A 118 9.86 9.01 11.36
N ALA A 119 10.17 8.00 12.17
CA ALA A 119 10.44 6.65 11.68
C ALA A 119 9.21 5.98 11.06
N SER A 120 8.00 6.35 11.49
CA SER A 120 6.78 5.72 11.01
C SER A 120 5.78 6.74 10.48
N ILE A 121 5.13 6.39 9.38
CA ILE A 121 4.10 7.20 8.74
C ILE A 121 2.93 6.32 8.30
N ARG A 122 1.73 6.87 8.38
CA ARG A 122 0.51 6.24 7.87
C ARG A 122 0.02 6.95 6.63
N LEU A 123 -0.04 6.24 5.53
CA LEU A 123 -0.51 6.74 4.25
C LEU A 123 -1.93 6.22 3.97
N PRO A 124 -2.95 7.09 3.96
CA PRO A 124 -4.28 6.68 3.52
C PRO A 124 -4.24 6.38 2.02
N VAL A 125 -4.61 5.15 1.65
CA VAL A 125 -4.68 4.75 0.25
C VAL A 125 -5.99 5.29 -0.33
N PRO A 126 -5.96 6.07 -1.42
CA PRO A 126 -7.18 6.54 -2.08
C PRO A 126 -7.94 5.35 -2.67
N LEU A 127 -8.92 4.87 -1.91
CA LEU A 127 -9.92 3.92 -2.38
C LEU A 127 -10.90 4.68 -3.29
N SER A 128 -10.48 4.83 -4.53
CA SER A 128 -11.34 5.26 -5.63
C SER A 128 -12.51 4.27 -5.83
N ARG A 129 -13.47 4.57 -6.72
CA ARG A 129 -14.57 3.64 -7.11
C ARG A 129 -14.09 2.27 -7.62
N TYR A 130 -12.79 2.11 -7.74
CA TYR A 130 -12.01 0.98 -8.21
C TYR A 130 -11.72 -0.07 -7.12
N ALA A 131 -12.17 0.13 -5.88
CA ALA A 131 -11.98 -0.82 -4.78
C ALA A 131 -12.82 -2.12 -4.89
N LYS A 132 -13.69 -2.25 -5.90
CA LYS A 132 -14.25 -3.55 -6.28
C LYS A 132 -13.19 -4.34 -7.04
N ILE A 133 -12.30 -4.95 -6.28
CA ILE A 133 -11.32 -5.88 -6.80
C ILE A 133 -12.09 -7.18 -7.06
N GLY A 134 -12.27 -7.52 -8.33
CA GLY A 134 -13.25 -8.51 -8.79
C GLY A 134 -13.07 -9.91 -8.19
N GLU A 135 -14.18 -10.68 -8.26
CA GLU A 135 -14.31 -12.12 -7.96
C GLU A 135 -13.40 -12.97 -8.85
N SER A 136 -12.09 -12.85 -8.71
CA SER A 136 -11.20 -13.81 -9.34
C SER A 136 -11.16 -15.04 -8.44
N ALA A 137 -11.47 -16.21 -8.99
CA ALA A 137 -11.35 -17.53 -8.38
C ALA A 137 -9.89 -17.92 -8.03
N LEU A 138 -9.04 -16.93 -7.76
CA LEU A 138 -7.67 -17.10 -7.31
C LEU A 138 -7.71 -17.69 -5.91
N THR A 139 -6.85 -18.68 -5.69
CA THR A 139 -6.48 -19.13 -4.35
C THR A 139 -5.39 -18.19 -3.79
N GLU A 140 -5.08 -18.30 -2.50
CA GLU A 140 -4.03 -17.48 -1.89
C GLU A 140 -2.66 -17.78 -2.51
N GLU A 141 -2.41 -19.04 -2.86
CA GLU A 141 -1.15 -19.50 -3.47
C GLU A 141 -0.95 -18.94 -4.88
N ALA A 142 -2.05 -18.78 -5.63
CA ALA A 142 -2.05 -18.22 -6.98
C ALA A 142 -2.03 -16.68 -7.00
N PHE A 143 -2.12 -16.02 -5.84
CA PHE A 143 -2.12 -14.56 -5.75
C PHE A 143 -0.70 -14.00 -5.94
N ASP A 144 -0.42 -13.56 -7.16
CA ASP A 144 0.88 -13.07 -7.60
C ASP A 144 0.72 -11.89 -8.58
N TYR A 145 1.75 -11.04 -8.69
CA TYR A 145 1.78 -9.93 -9.65
C TYR A 145 2.58 -10.31 -10.89
N ASN A 146 1.88 -10.48 -12.00
CA ASN A 146 2.43 -10.85 -13.29
C ASN A 146 1.60 -10.24 -14.44
N LEU A 147 1.92 -10.61 -15.68
CA LEU A 147 1.30 -10.05 -16.89
C LEU A 147 -0.20 -10.34 -17.03
N VAL A 148 -0.72 -11.37 -16.36
CA VAL A 148 -2.16 -11.72 -16.41
C VAL A 148 -2.93 -11.15 -15.24
N THR A 149 -2.26 -10.54 -14.25
CA THR A 149 -2.90 -9.95 -13.08
C THR A 149 -3.78 -8.77 -13.50
N ARG A 150 -5.07 -8.86 -13.17
CA ARG A 150 -6.06 -7.83 -13.52
C ARG A 150 -6.43 -6.92 -12.36
N ALA A 151 -6.31 -7.38 -11.12
CA ALA A 151 -6.68 -6.58 -9.95
C ALA A 151 -5.97 -7.08 -8.68
N GLY A 152 -6.21 -6.41 -7.54
CA GLY A 152 -5.72 -6.85 -6.23
C GLY A 152 -4.42 -6.20 -5.76
N PHE A 153 -3.85 -5.33 -6.57
CA PHE A 153 -2.59 -4.66 -6.30
C PHE A 153 -2.74 -3.15 -6.31
N PHE A 154 -1.91 -2.52 -5.49
CA PHE A 154 -1.76 -1.08 -5.36
C PHE A 154 -0.32 -0.73 -5.72
N ARG A 155 -0.12 0.48 -6.23
CA ARG A 155 1.20 1.00 -6.59
C ARG A 155 1.40 2.35 -5.92
N LEU A 156 2.57 2.52 -5.32
CA LEU A 156 3.09 3.77 -4.79
C LEU A 156 4.31 4.15 -5.62
N ALA A 157 4.22 5.21 -6.42
CA ALA A 157 5.28 5.63 -7.34
C ALA A 157 5.85 6.99 -6.95
N LEU A 158 7.18 7.10 -6.85
CA LEU A 158 7.87 8.35 -6.54
C LEU A 158 7.61 9.40 -7.62
N VAL A 159 7.22 10.61 -7.22
CA VAL A 159 6.97 11.73 -8.14
C VAL A 159 7.70 13.01 -7.76
N GLU A 160 8.00 13.20 -6.47
CA GLU A 160 8.79 14.33 -6.01
C GLU A 160 9.85 13.91 -4.99
N PRO A 161 11.00 14.59 -4.97
CA PRO A 161 11.43 15.59 -5.97
C PRO A 161 11.83 14.92 -7.30
N ALA A 162 12.07 15.71 -8.36
CA ALA A 162 12.43 15.18 -9.68
C ALA A 162 13.74 14.35 -9.66
N SER A 163 14.69 14.74 -8.79
CA SER A 163 15.94 14.02 -8.50
C SER A 163 15.75 12.78 -7.61
N ALA A 164 14.52 12.46 -7.22
CA ALA A 164 14.20 11.47 -6.21
C ALA A 164 15.04 11.68 -4.94
N PHE A 165 15.98 10.78 -4.64
CA PHE A 165 16.81 10.88 -3.44
C PHE A 165 18.22 11.43 -3.70
N GLY A 166 18.51 11.90 -4.91
CA GLY A 166 19.80 12.54 -5.25
C GLY A 166 20.90 11.58 -5.70
N HIS A 167 20.58 10.30 -5.94
CA HIS A 167 21.55 9.26 -6.33
C HIS A 167 22.24 9.55 -7.66
N HIS A 168 21.51 10.14 -8.61
CA HIS A 168 22.05 10.46 -9.93
C HIS A 168 22.97 11.68 -9.87
N GLU A 169 22.62 12.70 -9.09
CA GLU A 169 23.34 13.98 -9.04
C GLU A 169 24.54 13.96 -8.10
N TYR A 170 24.57 13.05 -7.11
CA TYR A 170 25.56 13.05 -6.04
C TYR A 170 27.02 13.09 -6.52
N ALA A 171 27.39 12.24 -7.49
CA ALA A 171 28.77 12.17 -7.97
C ALA A 171 29.22 13.50 -8.62
N THR A 172 28.33 14.11 -9.42
CA THR A 172 28.60 15.41 -10.06
C THR A 172 28.71 16.51 -9.01
N LEU A 173 27.74 16.60 -8.08
CA LEU A 173 27.74 17.58 -6.99
C LEU A 173 29.00 17.49 -6.12
N LEU A 174 29.40 16.26 -5.75
CA LEU A 174 30.61 16.04 -4.96
C LEU A 174 31.86 16.52 -5.72
N THR A 175 31.97 16.17 -7.01
CA THR A 175 33.11 16.57 -7.85
C THR A 175 33.20 18.09 -8.00
N GLU A 176 32.06 18.76 -8.20
CA GLU A 176 31.98 20.22 -8.28
C GLU A 176 32.43 20.90 -6.99
N VAL A 177 31.92 20.44 -5.84
CA VAL A 177 32.28 20.99 -4.53
C VAL A 177 33.76 20.78 -4.22
N LEU A 178 34.31 19.60 -4.51
CA LEU A 178 35.73 19.31 -4.32
C LEU A 178 36.62 20.17 -5.22
N SER A 179 36.24 20.33 -6.49
CA SER A 179 36.97 21.18 -7.45
C SER A 179 36.94 22.66 -7.04
N ALA A 180 35.81 23.12 -6.51
CA ALA A 180 35.70 24.47 -5.95
C ALA A 180 36.55 24.63 -4.68
N ASN A 181 36.50 23.65 -3.77
CA ASN A 181 37.26 23.65 -2.52
C ASN A 181 38.77 23.68 -2.75
N ALA A 182 39.28 23.08 -3.83
CA ALA A 182 40.70 23.15 -4.20
C ALA A 182 41.21 24.59 -4.43
N LYS A 183 40.31 25.54 -4.74
CA LYS A 183 40.64 26.96 -4.99
C LYS A 183 40.31 27.88 -3.81
N LEU A 184 39.62 27.38 -2.78
CA LEU A 184 39.12 28.19 -1.67
C LEU A 184 40.01 28.08 -0.43
N LYS A 185 40.29 29.21 0.23
CA LYS A 185 40.98 29.22 1.54
C LYS A 185 40.15 28.59 2.66
N LYS A 186 38.82 28.63 2.54
CA LYS A 186 37.87 27.98 3.46
C LYS A 186 36.97 27.05 2.65
N ALA A 187 37.10 25.75 2.90
CA ALA A 187 36.32 24.74 2.20
C ALA A 187 34.82 24.86 2.53
N LYS A 188 33.99 24.67 1.50
CA LYS A 188 32.55 24.42 1.64
C LYS A 188 32.31 22.99 2.13
N SER A 189 31.21 22.77 2.84
CA SER A 189 30.77 21.43 3.22
C SER A 189 30.47 20.59 1.98
N THR A 190 30.96 19.36 1.95
CA THR A 190 30.62 18.38 0.92
C THR A 190 29.18 17.91 1.07
N PRO A 191 28.48 17.57 -0.03
CA PRO A 191 27.17 16.92 0.06
C PRO A 191 27.31 15.59 0.80
N ASN A 192 26.35 15.26 1.67
CA ASN A 192 26.27 13.94 2.28
C ASN A 192 25.92 12.88 1.21
N PRO A 193 26.28 11.61 1.38
CA PRO A 193 25.75 10.54 0.54
C PRO A 193 24.21 10.55 0.55
N PRO A 194 23.54 10.29 -0.57
CA PRO A 194 22.09 10.35 -0.66
C PRO A 194 21.46 9.23 0.16
N TYR A 195 20.35 9.52 0.83
CA TYR A 195 19.57 8.51 1.53
C TYR A 195 19.00 7.49 0.53
N THR A 196 19.18 6.20 0.81
CA THR A 196 18.47 5.13 0.09
C THR A 196 17.27 4.72 0.93
N PRO A 197 16.03 4.89 0.45
CA PRO A 197 14.85 4.51 1.21
C PRO A 197 14.88 3.03 1.54
N THR A 198 14.90 2.74 2.83
CA THR A 198 14.90 1.38 3.38
C THR A 198 13.71 1.27 4.33
N LEU A 199 12.87 0.25 4.15
CA LEU A 199 11.79 -0.05 5.08
C LEU A 199 12.20 -1.20 5.98
N ASN A 200 12.09 -1.00 7.30
CA ASN A 200 12.15 -2.09 8.28
C ASN A 200 10.86 -2.92 8.25
N HIS A 201 9.72 -2.24 8.13
CA HIS A 201 8.43 -2.88 8.18
C HIS A 201 7.41 -2.15 7.29
N LEU A 202 6.49 -2.93 6.75
CA LEU A 202 5.34 -2.46 5.99
C LEU A 202 4.12 -3.27 6.43
N SER A 203 3.03 -2.58 6.78
CA SER A 203 1.78 -3.24 7.12
C SER A 203 0.58 -2.52 6.51
N LEU A 204 -0.51 -3.29 6.33
CA LEU A 204 -1.79 -2.78 5.84
C LEU A 204 -2.83 -2.82 6.96
N HIS A 205 -3.52 -1.70 7.14
CA HIS A 205 -4.69 -1.60 8.00
C HIS A 205 -5.90 -1.30 7.13
N TYR A 206 -6.95 -2.10 7.24
CA TYR A 206 -8.13 -1.93 6.41
C TYR A 206 -9.43 -2.08 7.19
N ARG A 207 -10.48 -1.47 6.64
CA ARG A 207 -11.88 -1.66 7.02
C ARG A 207 -12.65 -2.07 5.78
N ALA A 208 -13.44 -3.14 5.89
CA ALA A 208 -14.28 -3.63 4.81
C ALA A 208 -15.74 -3.79 5.26
N ARG A 209 -16.66 -3.76 4.30
CA ARG A 209 -18.10 -3.93 4.54
C ARG A 209 -18.71 -4.77 3.43
N SER A 210 -19.33 -5.88 3.80
CA SER A 210 -20.16 -6.69 2.90
C SER A 210 -21.61 -6.72 3.41
N THR A 211 -22.56 -6.87 2.49
CA THR A 211 -23.98 -7.03 2.81
C THR A 211 -24.41 -8.38 2.27
N LEU A 212 -24.91 -9.25 3.15
CA LEU A 212 -25.37 -10.58 2.78
C LEU A 212 -26.90 -10.62 2.83
N CYS A 213 -27.54 -10.98 1.71
CA CYS A 213 -28.98 -11.13 1.65
C CYS A 213 -29.39 -12.55 2.05
N VAL A 214 -30.22 -12.68 3.08
CA VAL A 214 -30.70 -13.97 3.63
C VAL A 214 -31.93 -14.49 2.88
N ALA A 215 -32.71 -13.59 2.26
CA ALA A 215 -33.98 -13.93 1.61
C ALA A 215 -33.83 -14.05 0.08
N ARG A 216 -34.60 -14.97 -0.51
CA ARG A 216 -34.88 -15.00 -1.95
C ARG A 216 -35.69 -13.74 -2.31
N GLU A 217 -35.01 -12.67 -2.70
CA GLU A 217 -35.62 -11.82 -3.73
C GLU A 217 -35.51 -12.55 -5.06
N ARG A 218 -36.48 -12.40 -5.96
CA ARG A 218 -36.46 -12.92 -7.34
C ARG A 218 -35.38 -12.21 -8.18
N ALA A 219 -34.18 -12.03 -7.65
CA ALA A 219 -33.09 -11.32 -8.28
C ALA A 219 -32.17 -12.31 -9.00
N THR A 220 -31.99 -12.06 -10.28
CA THR A 220 -31.09 -12.70 -11.25
C THR A 220 -29.59 -12.57 -10.92
N GLN A 221 -29.23 -12.20 -9.69
CA GLN A 221 -27.84 -12.01 -9.26
C GLN A 221 -27.62 -12.73 -7.93
N ARG A 222 -27.08 -13.95 -8.02
CA ARG A 222 -26.45 -14.62 -6.87
C ARG A 222 -25.19 -13.83 -6.53
N SER A 223 -25.17 -13.14 -5.39
CA SER A 223 -23.92 -12.69 -4.79
C SER A 223 -23.27 -13.88 -4.09
N GLU A 224 -22.05 -14.27 -4.50
CA GLU A 224 -21.30 -15.36 -3.86
C GLU A 224 -20.57 -14.92 -2.58
N GLU A 225 -20.80 -13.68 -2.10
CA GLU A 225 -20.04 -13.07 -0.99
C GLU A 225 -20.22 -13.73 0.40
N GLY A 226 -21.04 -14.77 0.52
CA GLY A 226 -21.17 -15.55 1.75
C GLY A 226 -22.41 -16.44 1.75
N ARG A 227 -22.34 -17.55 2.48
CA ARG A 227 -23.45 -18.50 2.67
C ARG A 227 -23.82 -18.56 4.14
N PHE A 228 -25.11 -18.61 4.42
CA PHE A 228 -25.59 -18.90 5.77
C PHE A 228 -25.87 -20.38 5.91
N TYR A 229 -25.55 -20.91 7.09
CA TYR A 229 -25.83 -22.28 7.46
C TYR A 229 -26.56 -22.31 8.80
N HIS A 230 -27.60 -23.12 8.89
CA HIS A 230 -28.19 -23.53 10.15
C HIS A 230 -27.40 -24.72 10.70
N LEU A 231 -26.97 -24.60 11.96
CA LEU A 231 -26.35 -25.69 12.71
C LEU A 231 -27.44 -26.40 13.52
N HIS A 232 -27.67 -27.68 13.22
CA HIS A 232 -28.61 -28.54 13.93
C HIS A 232 -27.86 -29.63 14.69
N PRO A 233 -28.46 -30.24 15.73
CA PRO A 233 -27.85 -31.36 16.46
C PRO A 233 -27.41 -32.54 15.56
N PHE A 234 -28.05 -32.71 14.39
CA PHE A 234 -27.81 -33.83 13.46
C PHE A 234 -27.31 -33.40 12.07
N GLY A 235 -26.86 -32.14 11.89
CA GLY A 235 -26.33 -31.73 10.60
C GLY A 235 -26.25 -30.22 10.38
N ILE A 236 -25.77 -29.86 9.20
CA ILE A 236 -25.61 -28.48 8.75
C ILE A 236 -26.53 -28.28 7.54
N GLU A 237 -27.44 -27.31 7.60
CA GLU A 237 -28.38 -26.99 6.51
C GLU A 237 -28.06 -25.61 5.91
N PRO A 238 -27.80 -25.49 4.59
CA PRO A 238 -27.59 -24.19 3.97
C PRO A 238 -28.91 -23.39 3.84
N ILE A 239 -28.92 -22.15 4.31
CA ILE A 239 -30.08 -21.27 4.17
C ILE A 239 -30.22 -20.87 2.69
N GLY A 240 -31.42 -21.05 2.12
CA GLY A 240 -31.77 -20.62 0.76
C GLY A 240 -31.79 -21.70 -0.33
N VAL A 241 -31.58 -22.98 0.02
CA VAL A 241 -31.64 -24.12 -0.94
C VAL A 241 -32.94 -24.93 -0.81
N SER A 242 -33.94 -24.45 -0.07
CA SER A 242 -35.22 -25.17 0.02
C SER A 242 -36.02 -25.05 -1.30
N THR A 243 -36.37 -26.19 -1.88
CA THR A 243 -37.23 -26.34 -3.06
C THR A 243 -38.69 -25.99 -2.79
N HIS A 244 -39.07 -25.78 -1.53
CA HIS A 244 -40.44 -25.46 -1.13
C HIS A 244 -40.58 -23.98 -0.73
N ALA A 245 -41.75 -23.42 -1.01
CA ALA A 245 -42.13 -22.02 -0.78
C ALA A 245 -42.26 -21.61 0.70
N LYS A 246 -41.30 -22.01 1.55
CA LYS A 246 -41.21 -21.59 2.94
C LYS A 246 -40.37 -20.31 3.05
N PRO A 247 -40.77 -19.33 3.87
CA PRO A 247 -39.95 -18.16 4.14
C PRO A 247 -38.61 -18.58 4.76
N SER A 248 -37.51 -18.01 4.27
CA SER A 248 -36.17 -18.24 4.80
C SER A 248 -35.95 -17.37 6.04
N PHE A 249 -35.78 -17.99 7.20
CA PHE A 249 -35.48 -17.30 8.46
C PHE A 249 -33.99 -17.35 8.76
N LEU A 250 -33.49 -16.31 9.43
CA LEU A 250 -32.10 -16.27 9.88
C LEU A 250 -31.83 -17.36 10.93
N LEU A 251 -32.78 -17.61 11.83
CA LEU A 251 -32.67 -18.63 12.88
C LEU A 251 -33.47 -19.90 12.51
N PRO A 252 -32.97 -21.09 12.90
CA PRO A 252 -33.73 -22.33 12.80
C PRO A 252 -35.09 -22.21 13.49
N GLN A 253 -36.16 -22.68 12.84
CA GLN A 253 -37.50 -22.72 13.40
C GLN A 253 -37.83 -24.16 13.79
N TYR A 254 -37.97 -24.43 15.09
CA TYR A 254 -38.38 -25.73 15.60
C TYR A 254 -39.87 -25.67 15.93
N GLY A 255 -40.68 -26.37 15.14
CA GLY A 255 -42.15 -26.33 15.25
C GLY A 255 -42.75 -27.29 16.29
N TYR A 256 -41.94 -27.85 17.19
CA TYR A 256 -42.41 -28.84 18.16
C TYR A 256 -42.15 -28.37 19.59
N GLU A 257 -43.22 -28.07 20.32
CA GLU A 257 -43.20 -28.11 21.78
C GLU A 257 -42.89 -29.55 22.20
N GLY A 258 -41.95 -29.72 23.12
CA GLY A 258 -41.55 -31.03 23.62
C GLY A 258 -42.74 -31.79 24.20
N ASN A 259 -42.82 -33.09 23.89
CA ASN A 259 -43.64 -34.05 24.63
C ASN A 259 -43.09 -34.29 26.03
#